data_AF-A0A1V3PS27-F1
#
_entry.id   AF-A0A1V3PS27-F1
#
_cell.length_a   1.000
_cell.length_b   1.000
_cell.length_c   1.000
_cell.angle_alpha   90.00
_cell.angle_beta   90.00
_cell.angle_gamma   90.00
#
_symmetry.space_group_name_H-M   'P 1'
#
loop_
_entity.id
_entity.type
_entity.pdbx_description
1 polymer ?
#
loop_
_entity_poly.entity_id
_entity_poly.type
_entity_poly.pdbx_seq_one_letter_code
_entity_poly.pdbx_strand_id
1 'polypeptide(L)'
;MPNVTLQVTLKDGSLDVNQSGNGNQIAHGQSVTITWHLSGPGVNPGSFNAIDNSNHPGFSWIQPPPSGVFGQAQLADNGDKITITDANNSTSSSGEWVYQLCATINGTPYSTIATLPTGTTTNPTIKNL
;
A
#
# COMPACT_ATOMS: atom_id res chain seq x y z
N MET A 1 16.03 -3.84 -10.33
CA MET A 1 15.18 -2.70 -9.95
C MET A 1 15.28 -2.52 -8.44
N PRO A 2 15.48 -1.31 -7.91
CA PRO A 2 15.48 -1.07 -6.46
C PRO A 2 14.11 -1.42 -5.86
N ASN A 3 14.10 -1.77 -4.57
CA ASN A 3 12.88 -2.06 -3.83
C ASN A 3 12.74 -1.09 -2.66
N VAL A 4 11.56 -0.47 -2.54
CA VAL A 4 11.14 0.29 -1.38
C VAL A 4 10.12 -0.56 -0.62
N THR A 5 10.44 -0.96 0.60
CA THR A 5 9.53 -1.77 1.43
C THR A 5 8.91 -0.91 2.53
N LEU A 6 7.58 -0.83 2.54
CA LEU A 6 6.76 -0.20 3.56
C LEU A 6 6.17 -1.28 4.47
N GLN A 7 6.47 -1.21 5.77
CA GLN A 7 5.90 -2.14 6.74
C GLN A 7 4.46 -1.73 7.07
N VAL A 8 3.57 -2.71 7.09
CA VAL A 8 2.16 -2.56 7.41
C VAL A 8 1.87 -3.36 8.67
N THR A 9 1.40 -2.70 9.72
CA THR A 9 1.11 -3.31 11.02
C THR A 9 -0.35 -3.13 11.40
N LEU A 10 -0.86 -3.94 12.33
CA LEU A 10 -2.15 -3.69 12.95
C LEU A 10 -1.94 -2.80 14.19
N LYS A 11 -2.53 -1.60 14.19
CA LYS A 11 -2.42 -0.63 15.27
C LYS A 11 -3.76 0.02 15.53
N ASP A 12 -4.18 0.04 16.80
CA ASP A 12 -5.41 0.68 17.27
C ASP A 12 -6.66 0.29 16.46
N GLY A 13 -6.73 -1.00 16.07
CA GLY A 13 -7.82 -1.57 15.29
C GLY A 13 -7.69 -1.39 13.78
N SER A 14 -6.61 -0.82 13.27
CA SER A 14 -6.48 -0.39 11.88
C SER A 14 -5.15 -0.78 11.24
N LEU A 15 -5.07 -0.83 9.90
CA LEU A 15 -3.79 -1.07 9.22
C LEU A 15 -2.97 0.22 9.18
N ASP A 16 -1.81 0.24 9.82
CA ASP A 16 -0.91 1.37 9.82
C ASP A 16 0.28 1.11 8.88
N VAL A 17 0.53 2.04 7.96
CA VAL A 17 1.70 1.98 7.08
C VAL A 17 2.80 2.85 7.66
N ASN A 18 3.96 2.26 7.93
CA ASN A 18 5.10 3.04 8.40
C ASN A 18 5.70 3.89 7.26
N GLN A 19 5.45 5.19 7.29
CA GLN A 19 5.98 6.17 6.34
C GLN A 19 7.04 7.10 6.94
N SER A 20 7.53 6.79 8.15
CA SER A 20 8.54 7.59 8.83
C SER A 20 9.85 7.69 8.04
N GLY A 21 10.62 8.76 8.27
CA GLY A 21 11.92 8.95 7.62
C GLY A 21 11.86 9.04 6.09
N ASN A 22 10.75 9.55 5.53
CA ASN A 22 10.50 9.64 4.09
C ASN A 22 10.37 8.27 3.38
N GLY A 23 9.99 7.21 4.09
CA GLY A 23 9.88 5.86 3.51
C GLY A 23 8.92 5.75 2.31
N ASN A 24 8.00 6.71 2.15
CA ASN A 24 7.04 6.78 1.05
C ASN A 24 7.46 7.73 -0.09
N GLN A 25 8.66 8.32 -0.02
CA GLN A 25 9.18 9.20 -1.06
C GLN A 25 10.06 8.42 -2.03
N ILE A 26 9.76 8.53 -3.32
CA ILE A 26 10.50 7.93 -4.41
C ILE A 26 11.22 9.04 -5.15
N ALA A 27 12.55 8.99 -5.17
CA ALA A 27 13.38 9.95 -5.89
C ALA A 27 13.22 9.80 -7.40
N HIS A 28 13.30 10.92 -8.10
CA HIS A 28 13.28 10.98 -9.56
C HIS A 28 14.42 10.19 -10.22
N GLY A 29 14.18 9.73 -11.45
CA GLY A 29 15.21 9.22 -12.35
C GLY A 29 15.39 7.70 -12.34
N GLN A 30 14.53 6.95 -11.63
CA GLN A 30 14.56 5.49 -11.67
C GLN A 30 13.17 4.88 -11.44
N SER A 31 12.95 3.72 -12.07
CA SER A 31 11.81 2.87 -11.72
C SER A 31 12.13 2.03 -10.49
N VAL A 32 11.16 1.84 -9.60
CA VAL A 32 11.30 1.05 -8.36
C VAL A 32 10.15 0.07 -8.20
N THR A 33 10.34 -0.98 -7.40
CA THR A 33 9.24 -1.77 -6.85
C THR A 33 8.90 -1.24 -5.46
N ILE A 34 7.67 -0.82 -5.26
CA ILE A 34 7.12 -0.54 -3.94
C ILE A 34 6.51 -1.84 -3.42
N THR A 35 6.88 -2.24 -2.20
CA THR A 35 6.38 -3.44 -1.52
C THR A 35 5.73 -3.05 -0.21
N TRP A 36 4.45 -3.35 -0.04
CA TRP A 36 3.81 -3.32 1.28
C TRP A 36 3.92 -4.69 1.89
N HIS A 37 4.42 -4.77 3.12
CA HIS A 37 4.61 -6.03 3.83
C HIS A 37 3.81 -6.04 5.12
N LEU A 38 2.80 -6.91 5.18
CA LEU A 38 1.97 -7.13 6.37
C LEU A 38 2.80 -7.90 7.41
N SER A 39 3.24 -7.20 8.45
CA SER A 39 4.12 -7.75 9.48
C SER A 39 3.82 -7.16 10.85
N GLY A 40 4.40 -7.76 11.89
CA GLY A 40 4.26 -7.30 13.28
C GLY A 40 3.33 -8.15 14.15
N PRO A 41 3.16 -7.77 15.42
CA PRO A 41 2.35 -8.53 16.37
C PRO A 41 0.88 -8.59 15.95
N GLY A 42 0.26 -9.76 16.09
CA GLY A 42 -1.20 -9.93 15.91
C GLY A 42 -1.70 -9.93 14.46
N VAL A 43 -0.82 -9.80 13.45
CA VAL A 43 -1.22 -9.91 12.03
C VAL A 43 -1.24 -11.35 11.50
N ASN A 44 -0.64 -12.30 12.24
CA ASN A 44 -0.64 -13.72 11.87
C ASN A 44 -1.63 -14.50 12.76
N PRO A 45 -2.54 -15.30 12.18
CA PRO A 45 -2.73 -15.53 10.74
C PRO A 45 -3.48 -14.36 10.07
N GLY A 46 -2.98 -13.89 8.94
CA GLY A 46 -3.61 -12.82 8.19
C GLY A 46 -2.93 -12.60 6.84
N SER A 47 -3.68 -12.03 5.91
CA SER A 47 -3.22 -11.73 4.56
C SER A 47 -3.88 -10.46 4.06
N PHE A 48 -3.23 -9.77 3.12
CA PHE A 48 -3.94 -8.81 2.30
C PHE A 48 -5.09 -9.50 1.54
N ASN A 49 -6.13 -8.73 1.24
CA ASN A 49 -7.22 -9.21 0.40
C ASN A 49 -6.75 -9.36 -1.06
N ALA A 50 -7.47 -10.16 -1.85
CA ALA A 50 -7.23 -10.25 -3.28
C ALA A 50 -7.32 -8.87 -3.95
N ILE A 51 -6.49 -8.61 -4.96
CA ILE A 51 -6.45 -7.33 -5.68
C ILE A 51 -7.77 -7.03 -6.38
N ASP A 52 -8.46 -8.07 -6.86
CA ASP A 52 -9.72 -8.01 -7.60
C ASP A 52 -10.97 -8.17 -6.70
N ASN A 53 -10.81 -8.15 -5.37
CA ASN A 53 -11.95 -8.20 -4.46
C ASN A 53 -12.87 -6.99 -4.71
N SER A 54 -14.15 -7.25 -4.98
CA SER A 54 -15.11 -6.23 -5.42
C SER A 54 -15.47 -5.19 -4.37
N ASN A 55 -15.31 -5.52 -3.08
CA ASN A 55 -15.76 -4.68 -1.97
C ASN A 55 -14.57 -4.06 -1.24
N HIS A 56 -13.52 -4.85 -1.01
CA HIS A 56 -12.35 -4.48 -0.23
C HIS A 56 -11.08 -5.03 -0.90
N PRO A 57 -10.66 -4.46 -2.04
CA PRO A 57 -9.45 -4.89 -2.74
C PRO A 57 -8.22 -4.72 -1.86
N GLY A 58 -7.26 -5.64 -1.99
CA GLY A 58 -6.00 -5.59 -1.23
C GLY A 58 -5.27 -4.25 -1.37
N PHE A 59 -5.40 -3.61 -2.54
CA PHE A 59 -4.89 -2.28 -2.83
C PHE A 59 -5.89 -1.51 -3.71
N SER A 60 -6.08 -0.22 -3.42
CA SER A 60 -6.81 0.69 -4.30
C SER A 60 -6.27 2.12 -4.21
N TRP A 61 -6.21 2.82 -5.33
CA TRP A 61 -5.98 4.26 -5.33
C TRP A 61 -7.25 5.00 -4.96
N ILE A 62 -7.19 5.93 -4.00
CA ILE A 62 -8.33 6.81 -3.68
C ILE A 62 -8.53 7.82 -4.80
N GLN A 63 -7.43 8.41 -5.28
CA GLN A 63 -7.39 9.17 -6.51
C GLN A 63 -6.38 8.50 -7.45
N PRO A 64 -6.83 7.93 -8.58
CA PRO A 64 -5.93 7.26 -9.50
C PRO A 64 -4.83 8.20 -10.03
N PRO A 65 -3.57 7.73 -10.09
CA PRO A 65 -2.49 8.44 -10.72
C PRO A 65 -2.66 8.51 -12.25
N PRO A 66 -1.95 9.41 -12.95
CA PRO A 66 -1.87 9.37 -14.40
C PRO A 66 -1.42 8.00 -14.91
N SER A 67 -1.93 7.62 -16.09
CA SER A 67 -1.57 6.34 -16.72
C SER A 67 -0.06 6.26 -16.95
N GLY A 68 0.53 5.10 -16.64
CA GLY A 68 1.96 4.84 -16.84
C GLY A 68 2.87 5.26 -15.69
N VAL A 69 2.37 5.96 -14.67
CA VAL A 69 3.16 6.27 -13.46
C VAL A 69 3.34 5.04 -12.59
N PHE A 70 2.26 4.28 -12.36
CA PHE A 70 2.30 3.06 -11.57
C PHE A 70 1.80 1.86 -12.39
N GLY A 71 2.45 0.71 -12.17
CA GLY A 71 2.01 -0.58 -12.67
C GLY A 71 0.83 -1.15 -11.87
N GLN A 72 0.35 -2.32 -12.31
CA GLN A 72 -0.72 -3.03 -11.62
C GLN A 72 -0.25 -3.61 -10.28
N ALA A 73 -1.08 -3.51 -9.25
CA ALA A 73 -0.84 -4.15 -7.96
C ALA A 73 -0.85 -5.69 -8.10
N GLN A 74 0.11 -6.35 -7.46
CA GLN A 74 0.21 -7.80 -7.41
C GLN A 74 0.27 -8.27 -5.96
N LEU A 75 -0.56 -9.26 -5.61
CA LEU A 75 -0.52 -9.94 -4.32
C LEU A 75 0.42 -11.14 -4.40
N ALA A 76 1.34 -11.27 -3.45
CA ALA A 76 2.21 -12.45 -3.35
C ALA A 76 1.43 -13.70 -2.93
N ASP A 77 1.88 -14.89 -3.34
CA ASP A 77 1.18 -16.17 -3.11
C ASP A 77 0.87 -16.47 -1.63
N ASN A 78 1.74 -16.02 -0.73
CA ASN A 78 1.57 -16.17 0.72
C ASN A 78 0.70 -15.06 1.35
N GLY A 79 0.24 -14.09 0.56
CA GLY A 79 -0.68 -13.03 0.96
C GLY A 79 -0.08 -11.95 1.88
N ASP A 80 1.20 -12.04 2.24
CA ASP A 80 1.85 -11.11 3.18
C ASP A 80 2.37 -9.83 2.50
N LYS A 81 2.41 -9.81 1.16
CA LYS A 81 2.97 -8.70 0.38
C LYS A 81 2.08 -8.30 -0.77
N ILE A 82 1.97 -6.99 -0.96
CA ILE A 82 1.52 -6.39 -2.22
C ILE A 82 2.70 -5.65 -2.85
N THR A 83 2.82 -5.73 -4.17
CA THR A 83 3.85 -5.00 -4.93
C THR A 83 3.23 -4.18 -6.06
N ILE A 84 3.82 -3.02 -6.32
CA ILE A 84 3.55 -2.16 -7.48
C ILE A 84 4.89 -1.68 -8.06
N THR A 85 4.98 -1.58 -9.37
CA THR A 85 6.08 -0.86 -10.02
C THR A 85 5.75 0.62 -10.10
N ASP A 86 6.70 1.48 -9.74
CA ASP A 86 6.61 2.92 -9.90
C ASP A 86 7.62 3.40 -10.94
N ALA A 87 7.16 4.18 -11.90
CA ALA A 87 7.93 4.77 -12.98
C ALA A 87 8.12 6.28 -12.77
N ASN A 88 8.79 6.67 -11.68
CA ASN A 88 9.23 8.05 -11.45
C ASN A 88 10.44 8.46 -12.31
N ASN A 89 10.30 8.39 -13.63
CA ASN A 89 11.36 8.66 -14.62
C ASN A 89 11.19 9.99 -15.39
N SER A 90 10.12 10.76 -15.15
CA SER A 90 9.80 11.99 -15.87
C SER A 90 9.09 13.00 -14.97
N THR A 91 9.13 14.29 -15.28
CA THR A 91 8.42 15.30 -14.45
C THR A 91 6.91 15.10 -14.46
N SER A 92 6.36 14.41 -15.46
CA SER A 92 4.95 13.99 -15.50
C SER A 92 4.61 12.86 -14.52
N SER A 93 5.61 12.20 -13.92
CA SER A 93 5.41 11.21 -12.86
C SER A 93 5.71 11.72 -11.46
N SER A 94 5.90 13.03 -11.28
CA SER A 94 5.95 13.68 -9.95
C SER A 94 4.54 13.93 -9.40
N GLY A 95 4.35 13.76 -8.09
CA GLY A 95 3.05 13.94 -7.45
C GLY A 95 2.93 13.22 -6.11
N GLU A 96 1.76 13.34 -5.49
CA GLU A 96 1.39 12.63 -4.28
C GLU A 96 0.04 11.92 -4.48
N TRP A 97 -0.01 10.62 -4.18
CA TRP A 97 -1.20 9.80 -4.38
C TRP A 97 -1.57 9.06 -3.12
N VAL A 98 -2.84 9.22 -2.73
CA VAL A 98 -3.44 8.54 -1.59
C VAL A 98 -3.93 7.15 -2.01
N TYR A 99 -3.65 6.14 -1.19
CA TYR A 99 -4.10 4.77 -1.44
C TYR A 99 -4.71 4.12 -0.18
N GLN A 100 -5.47 3.06 -0.41
CA GLN A 100 -6.03 2.19 0.62
C GLN A 100 -5.43 0.79 0.49
N LEU A 101 -5.11 0.18 1.64
CA LEU A 101 -4.87 -1.26 1.73
C LEU A 101 -6.00 -1.91 2.50
N CYS A 102 -6.37 -3.14 2.13
CA CYS A 102 -7.29 -3.98 2.89
C CYS A 102 -6.66 -5.35 3.18
N ALA A 103 -6.83 -5.84 4.40
CA ALA A 103 -6.37 -7.16 4.82
C ALA A 103 -7.44 -7.84 5.66
N THR A 104 -7.43 -9.17 5.65
CA THR A 104 -8.24 -10.00 6.55
C THR A 104 -7.30 -10.69 7.52
N ILE A 105 -7.40 -10.34 8.80
CA ILE A 105 -6.56 -10.87 9.87
C ILE A 105 -7.48 -11.63 10.83
N ASN A 106 -7.22 -12.93 11.00
CA ASN A 106 -8.03 -13.84 11.81
C ASN A 106 -9.56 -13.72 11.51
N GLY A 107 -9.91 -13.63 10.21
CA GLY A 107 -11.30 -13.50 9.74
C GLY A 107 -11.92 -12.10 9.89
N THR A 108 -11.21 -11.12 10.45
CA THR A 108 -11.69 -9.74 10.61
C THR A 108 -11.09 -8.83 9.53
N PRO A 109 -11.89 -8.03 8.81
CA PRO A 109 -11.40 -7.11 7.80
C PRO A 109 -10.84 -5.83 8.43
N TYR A 110 -9.71 -5.35 7.89
CA TYR A 110 -9.00 -4.15 8.31
C TYR A 110 -8.59 -3.32 7.10
N SER A 111 -8.51 -1.99 7.25
CA SER A 111 -8.03 -1.09 6.21
C SER A 111 -7.18 0.06 6.74
N THR A 112 -6.41 0.67 5.85
CA THR A 112 -5.65 1.91 6.15
C THR A 112 -6.53 3.16 6.16
N ILE A 113 -7.67 3.16 5.45
CA ILE A 113 -8.58 4.31 5.35
C ILE A 113 -9.95 3.90 5.90
N ALA A 114 -10.58 4.81 6.67
CA ALA A 114 -11.73 4.60 7.54
C ALA A 114 -13.09 4.37 6.86
N THR A 115 -13.14 3.56 5.79
CA THR A 115 -14.41 3.06 5.25
C THR A 115 -14.87 1.74 5.90
N LEU A 116 -14.00 1.08 6.68
CA LEU A 116 -14.33 -0.08 7.52
C LEU A 116 -14.55 0.32 8.99
N PRO A 117 -15.25 -0.51 9.80
CA PRO A 117 -15.62 -0.19 11.19
C PRO A 117 -14.44 0.13 12.13
N THR A 118 -13.21 -0.18 11.72
CA THR A 118 -12.01 -0.08 12.54
C THR A 118 -10.89 0.70 11.82
N GLY A 119 -11.23 1.79 11.11
CA GLY A 119 -10.29 2.61 10.32
C GLY A 119 -9.15 3.32 11.09
N THR A 120 -8.10 3.73 10.37
CA THR A 120 -7.05 4.65 10.88
C THR A 120 -7.47 6.12 10.79
N THR A 121 -6.67 7.02 11.38
CA THR A 121 -6.78 8.47 11.28
C THR A 121 -5.84 9.13 10.23
N THR A 122 -5.00 8.39 9.49
CA THR A 122 -4.05 8.96 8.52
C THR A 122 -4.02 8.19 7.20
N ASN A 123 -4.45 8.85 6.12
CA ASN A 123 -4.45 8.28 4.78
C ASN A 123 -3.01 8.13 4.25
N PRO A 124 -2.52 6.92 3.95
CA PRO A 124 -1.15 6.76 3.50
C PRO A 124 -0.99 7.23 2.04
N THR A 125 0.18 7.77 1.72
CA THR A 125 0.47 8.31 0.38
C THR A 125 1.77 7.79 -0.22
N ILE A 126 1.89 7.73 -1.54
CA ILE A 126 3.19 7.63 -2.24
C ILE A 126 3.53 9.02 -2.80
N LYS A 127 4.79 9.43 -2.66
CA LYS A 127 5.30 10.73 -3.09
C LYS A 127 6.42 10.56 -4.10
N ASN A 128 6.18 10.95 -5.34
CA ASN A 128 7.23 11.04 -6.35
C ASN A 128 7.79 12.46 -6.36
N LEU A 129 9.05 12.57 -5.95
CA LEU A 129 9.81 13.83 -5.92
C LEU A 129 10.39 14.16 -7.29
#